data_AF-A0A4S8QB66-F1
#
_entry.id   AF-A0A4S8QB66-F1
#
_cell.length_a   1.000
_cell.length_b   1.000
_cell.length_c   1.000
_cell.angle_alpha   90.00
_cell.angle_beta   90.00
_cell.angle_gamma   90.00
#
_symmetry.space_group_name_H-M   'P 1'
#
loop_
_entity.id
_entity.type
_entity.pdbx_description
1 polymer ?
#
loop_
_entity_poly.entity_id
_entity_poly.type
_entity_poly.pdbx_seq_one_letter_code
_entity_poly.pdbx_strand_id
1 'polypeptide(L)'
;MTDRANLSPGPSAGAGPARSSVSLPDEQIEQIRRLVTVGRADSVSEYVIAAVAERLERDRSLTELQDLFERKGHAPSAEHLAWAREVLGVEGEGEART
;
A
#
# COMPACT_ATOMS: atom_id res chain seq x y z
N MET A 1 -29.17 -21.39 -43.77
CA MET A 1 -28.11 -20.57 -44.39
C MET A 1 -28.18 -19.18 -43.77
N THR A 2 -27.60 -19.04 -42.58
CA THR A 2 -27.27 -17.75 -41.98
C THR A 2 -26.14 -18.00 -40.99
N ASP A 3 -24.97 -17.59 -41.45
CA ASP A 3 -23.68 -17.61 -40.76
C ASP A 3 -23.78 -16.74 -39.51
N ARG A 4 -23.79 -17.37 -38.33
CA ARG A 4 -23.73 -16.64 -37.06
C ARG A 4 -22.25 -16.43 -36.77
N ALA A 5 -21.70 -15.38 -37.38
CA ALA A 5 -20.33 -14.92 -37.22
C ALA A 5 -19.92 -15.03 -35.74
N ASN A 6 -19.00 -15.95 -35.51
CA ASN A 6 -18.26 -16.15 -34.28
C ASN A 6 -17.36 -14.93 -34.07
N LEU A 7 -17.90 -13.89 -33.44
CA LEU A 7 -17.11 -12.79 -32.90
C LEU A 7 -16.59 -13.22 -31.52
N SER A 8 -15.56 -14.06 -31.54
CA SER A 8 -14.67 -14.16 -30.39
C SER A 8 -14.07 -12.77 -30.16
N PRO A 9 -14.18 -12.15 -28.97
CA PRO A 9 -13.38 -10.98 -28.69
C PRO A 9 -11.92 -11.42 -28.74
N GLY A 10 -11.16 -10.85 -29.69
CA GLY A 10 -9.72 -11.04 -29.75
C GLY A 10 -9.07 -10.68 -28.40
N PRO A 11 -7.86 -11.19 -28.13
CA PRO A 11 -7.18 -10.95 -26.86
C PRO A 11 -7.10 -9.44 -26.63
N SER A 12 -7.77 -8.93 -25.59
CA SER A 12 -7.62 -7.54 -25.15
C SER A 12 -6.13 -7.25 -25.07
N ALA A 13 -5.69 -6.32 -25.92
CA ALA A 13 -4.36 -5.76 -25.92
C ALA A 13 -3.89 -5.56 -24.47
N GLY A 14 -2.69 -6.06 -24.16
CA GLY A 14 -2.13 -6.03 -22.81
C GLY A 14 -2.44 -4.71 -22.13
N ALA A 15 -3.26 -4.78 -21.07
CA ALA A 15 -3.65 -3.60 -20.33
C ALA A 15 -2.38 -3.02 -19.70
N GLY A 16 -1.79 -2.03 -20.36
CA GLY A 16 -0.75 -1.21 -19.77
C GLY A 16 -1.25 -0.62 -18.45
N PRO A 17 -0.34 -0.19 -17.57
CA PRO A 17 -0.71 0.31 -16.26
C PRO A 17 -1.81 1.37 -16.38
N ALA A 18 -2.86 1.22 -15.58
CA ALA A 18 -3.93 2.20 -15.52
C ALA A 18 -3.35 3.54 -15.04
N ARG A 19 -3.63 4.63 -15.77
CA ARG A 19 -3.18 5.97 -15.37
C ARG A 19 -4.25 6.62 -14.52
N SER A 20 -3.87 7.05 -13.33
CA SER A 20 -4.67 7.89 -12.46
C SER A 20 -3.95 9.23 -12.22
N SER A 21 -4.73 10.29 -12.05
CA SER A 21 -4.21 11.59 -11.60
C SER A 21 -4.57 11.75 -10.14
N VAL A 22 -3.58 12.07 -9.30
CA VAL A 22 -3.75 12.31 -7.87
C VAL A 22 -3.15 13.66 -7.50
N SER A 23 -3.84 14.39 -6.62
CA SER A 23 -3.32 15.65 -6.08
C SER A 23 -2.57 15.34 -4.79
N LEU A 24 -1.35 15.86 -4.68
CA LEU A 24 -0.52 15.76 -3.48
C LEU A 24 -0.21 17.18 -2.97
N PRO A 25 -0.03 17.38 -1.66
CA PRO A 25 0.45 18.64 -1.11
C PRO A 25 1.78 19.05 -1.76
N ASP A 26 1.94 20.35 -2.01
CA ASP A 26 3.14 20.89 -2.67
C ASP A 26 4.43 20.50 -1.93
N GLU A 27 4.41 20.51 -0.60
CA GLU A 27 5.55 20.11 0.22
C GLU A 27 6.00 18.67 -0.05
N GLN A 28 5.06 17.75 -0.25
CA GLN A 28 5.36 16.35 -0.55
C GLN A 28 5.96 16.21 -1.96
N ILE A 29 5.40 16.90 -2.96
CA ILE A 29 5.94 16.89 -4.32
C ILE A 29 7.37 17.44 -4.34
N GLU A 30 7.64 18.53 -3.63
CA GLU A 30 8.98 19.12 -3.55
C GLU A 30 9.97 18.20 -2.84
N GLN A 31 9.55 17.48 -1.79
CA GLN A 31 10.38 16.46 -1.15
C GLN A 31 10.73 15.31 -2.12
N ILE A 32 9.74 14.80 -2.86
CA ILE A 32 9.96 13.72 -3.83
C ILE A 32 10.90 14.18 -4.95
N ARG A 33 10.72 15.40 -5.47
CA ARG A 33 11.62 15.98 -6.47
C ARG A 33 13.05 16.07 -5.97
N ARG A 34 13.27 16.44 -4.71
CA ARG A 34 14.61 16.43 -4.10
C ARG A 34 15.21 15.03 -4.06
N LEU A 35 14.42 14.02 -3.68
CA LEU A 35 14.86 12.61 -3.66
C LEU A 35 15.27 12.12 -5.06
N VAL A 36 14.50 12.46 -6.09
CA VAL A 36 14.86 12.17 -7.48
C VAL A 36 16.15 12.89 -7.87
N THR A 37 16.29 14.18 -7.50
CA THR A 37 17.49 14.98 -7.79
C THR A 37 18.76 14.38 -7.18
N VAL A 38 18.68 13.81 -5.98
CA VAL A 38 19.82 13.15 -5.32
C VAL A 38 20.00 11.68 -5.74
N GLY A 39 19.26 11.21 -6.76
CA GLY A 39 19.37 9.86 -7.32
C GLY A 39 18.80 8.76 -6.43
N ARG A 40 17.86 9.08 -5.52
CA ARG A 40 17.18 8.09 -4.66
C ARG A 40 15.95 7.47 -5.33
N ALA A 41 15.52 8.00 -6.47
CA ALA A 41 14.50 7.45 -7.36
C ALA A 41 14.75 7.98 -8.78
N ASP A 42 14.40 7.22 -9.82
CA ASP A 42 14.60 7.64 -11.22
C ASP A 42 13.52 8.64 -11.68
N SER A 43 12.34 8.62 -11.05
CA SER A 43 11.28 9.59 -11.31
C SER A 43 10.30 9.74 -10.14
N VAL A 44 9.49 10.80 -10.18
CA VAL A 44 8.39 11.01 -9.22
C VAL A 44 7.37 9.86 -9.30
N SER A 45 7.01 9.41 -10.50
CA SER A 45 6.05 8.31 -10.67
C SER A 45 6.59 7.00 -10.12
N GLU A 46 7.87 6.70 -10.36
CA GLU A 46 8.49 5.50 -9.82
C GLU A 46 8.55 5.55 -8.29
N TYR A 47 8.94 6.68 -7.70
CA TYR A 47 8.93 6.87 -6.25
C TYR A 47 7.53 6.61 -5.66
N VAL A 48 6.48 7.17 -6.26
CA VAL A 48 5.10 6.98 -5.80
C VAL A 48 4.66 5.53 -5.96
N ILE A 49 4.99 4.87 -7.08
CA ILE A 49 4.67 3.45 -7.29
C ILE A 49 5.33 2.59 -6.22
N ALA A 50 6.61 2.82 -5.93
CA ALA A 50 7.35 2.09 -4.90
C ALA A 50 6.74 2.31 -3.50
N ALA A 51 6.47 3.56 -3.13
CA ALA A 51 5.86 3.90 -1.84
C ALA A 51 4.46 3.29 -1.66
N VAL A 52 3.64 3.30 -2.72
CA VAL A 52 2.31 2.66 -2.70
C VAL A 52 2.44 1.15 -2.59
N ALA A 53 3.35 0.52 -3.32
CA ALA A 53 3.59 -0.92 -3.25
C ALA A 53 4.05 -1.35 -1.85
N GLU A 54 4.99 -0.63 -1.24
CA GLU A 54 5.46 -0.89 0.13
C GLU A 54 4.30 -0.78 1.14
N ARG A 55 3.48 0.26 1.01
CA ARG A 55 2.32 0.44 1.90
C ARG A 55 1.29 -0.68 1.75
N LEU A 56 0.97 -1.07 0.51
CA LEU A 56 0.01 -2.16 0.26
C LEU A 56 0.52 -3.50 0.78
N GLU A 57 1.82 -3.78 0.63
CA GLU A 57 2.43 -5.01 1.15
C GLU A 57 2.41 -5.05 2.67
N ARG A 58 2.71 -3.92 3.33
CA ARG A 58 2.59 -3.79 4.78
C ARG A 58 1.14 -4.01 5.24
N ASP A 59 0.17 -3.37 4.60
CA ASP A 59 -1.23 -3.49 4.98
C ASP A 59 -1.72 -4.93 4.78
N ARG A 60 -1.32 -5.59 3.68
CA ARG A 60 -1.57 -7.01 3.44
C ARG A 60 -0.97 -7.89 4.53
N SER A 61 0.31 -7.69 4.85
CA SER A 61 1.01 -8.46 5.87
C SER A 61 0.34 -8.35 7.24
N LEU A 62 -0.17 -7.16 7.58
CA LEU A 62 -0.91 -6.93 8.82
C LEU A 62 -2.26 -7.65 8.83
N THR A 63 -2.99 -7.66 7.72
CA THR A 63 -4.22 -8.46 7.59
C THR A 63 -3.95 -9.95 7.72
N GLU A 64 -2.94 -10.47 7.00
CA GLU A 64 -2.57 -11.90 7.08
C GLU A 64 -2.15 -12.28 8.51
N LEU A 65 -1.44 -11.40 9.22
CA LEU A 65 -1.08 -11.62 10.62
C LEU A 65 -2.31 -11.68 11.54
N GLN A 66 -3.30 -10.81 11.33
CA GLN A 66 -4.55 -10.86 12.08
C GLN A 66 -5.30 -12.18 11.85
N ASP A 67 -5.45 -12.58 10.59
CA ASP A 67 -6.10 -13.85 10.22
C ASP A 67 -5.42 -15.05 10.89
N LEU A 68 -4.09 -15.05 10.99
CA LEU A 68 -3.34 -16.11 11.67
C LEU A 68 -3.65 -16.20 13.16
N PHE A 69 -3.77 -15.06 13.85
CA PHE A 69 -4.14 -15.03 15.27
C PHE A 69 -5.59 -15.48 15.49
N GLU A 70 -6.51 -15.06 14.63
CA GLU A 70 -7.91 -15.50 14.66
C GLU A 70 -8.01 -17.01 14.48
N ARG A 71 -7.33 -17.57 13.46
CA ARG A 71 -7.30 -19.02 13.20
C ARG A 71 -6.69 -19.82 14.34
N LYS A 72 -5.68 -19.28 15.02
CA LYS A 72 -5.04 -19.91 16.18
C LYS A 72 -5.90 -19.80 17.44
N GLY A 73 -6.85 -18.86 17.49
CA GLY A 73 -7.69 -18.59 18.66
C GLY A 73 -6.96 -17.90 19.82
N HIS A 74 -5.76 -17.36 19.56
CA HIS A 74 -4.93 -16.72 20.57
C HIS A 74 -4.27 -15.46 20.01
N ALA A 75 -4.72 -14.29 20.44
CA ALA A 75 -4.05 -13.02 20.18
C ALA A 75 -2.83 -12.83 21.12
N PRO A 76 -1.90 -11.90 20.81
CA PRO A 76 -0.87 -11.49 21.77
C PRO A 76 -1.49 -11.03 23.09
N SER A 77 -0.90 -11.43 24.22
CA SER A 77 -1.35 -10.97 25.54
C SER A 77 -1.11 -9.46 25.72
N ALA A 78 -1.78 -8.86 26.70
CA ALA A 78 -1.60 -7.45 27.06
C ALA A 78 -0.14 -7.11 27.40
N GLU A 79 0.59 -8.03 28.03
CA GLU A 79 2.02 -7.88 28.33
C GLU A 79 2.87 -7.79 27.06
N HIS A 80 2.63 -8.67 26.08
CA HIS A 80 3.33 -8.61 24.79
C HIS A 80 3.03 -7.30 24.04
N LEU A 81 1.79 -6.82 24.11
CA LEU A 81 1.41 -5.54 23.48
C LEU A 81 2.02 -4.34 24.21
N ALA A 82 2.11 -4.36 25.54
CA ALA A 82 2.77 -3.33 26.33
C ALA A 82 4.27 -3.25 26.00
N TRP A 83 4.96 -4.40 25.99
CA TRP A 83 6.35 -4.47 25.57
C TRP A 83 6.57 -3.98 24.14
N ALA A 84 5.68 -4.35 23.21
CA ALA A 84 5.76 -3.85 21.83
C ALA A 84 5.60 -2.33 21.75
N ARG A 85 4.71 -1.74 22.56
CA ARG A 85 4.52 -0.27 22.61
C ARG A 85 5.75 0.45 23.13
N GLU A 86 6.40 -0.08 24.16
CA GLU A 86 7.65 0.43 24.70
C GLU A 86 8.76 0.41 23.65
N VAL A 87 8.99 -0.75 23.02
CA VAL A 87 10.05 -0.93 22.01
C VAL A 87 9.82 -0.06 20.77
N LEU A 88 8.55 0.10 20.36
CA LEU A 88 8.19 0.90 19.19
C LEU A 88 8.03 2.39 19.51
N GLY A 89 8.06 2.79 20.79
CA GLY A 89 7.89 4.18 21.22
C GLY A 89 6.53 4.78 20.92
N VAL A 90 5.46 3.97 20.87
CA VAL A 90 4.10 4.39 20.47
C VAL A 90 3.16 4.70 21.64
N GLU A 91 3.71 4.95 22.83
CA GLU A 91 2.93 5.34 24.01
C GLU A 91 2.39 6.78 23.88
N GLY A 92 1.30 7.01 23.12
CA GLY A 92 0.71 8.36 23.11
C GLY A 92 -0.39 8.76 22.13
N GLU A 93 -0.84 7.96 21.16
CA GLU A 93 -1.80 8.44 20.13
C GLU A 93 -3.21 7.80 20.21
N GLY A 94 -3.65 7.42 21.42
CA GLY A 94 -4.94 6.75 21.62
C GLY A 94 -6.02 7.54 22.38
N GLU A 95 -5.69 8.70 22.95
CA GLU A 95 -6.61 9.37 23.88
C GLU A 95 -6.51 10.89 23.79
N ALA A 96 -7.19 11.49 22.81
CA ALA A 96 -7.82 12.82 22.89
C ALA A 96 -8.37 13.26 21.51
N ARG A 97 -9.57 12.80 21.17
CA ARG A 97 -10.50 13.59 20.35
C ARG A 97 -11.93 13.24 20.73
N THR A 98 -12.40 13.85 21.82
CA THR A 98 -13.82 14.12 22.08
C THR A 98 -14.29 15.28 21.22
#